data_AF-A0A7W8YP86-F1
#
_entry.id   AF-A0A7W8YP86-F1
#
_cell.length_a   1.000
_cell.length_b   1.000
_cell.length_c   1.000
_cell.angle_alpha   90.00
_cell.angle_beta   90.00
_cell.angle_gamma   90.00
#
_symmetry.space_group_name_H-M   'P 1'
#
loop_
_entity.id
_entity.type
_entity.pdbx_description
1 polymer ?
#
loop_
_entity_poly.entity_id
_entity_poly.type
_entity_poly.pdbx_seq_one_letter_code
_entity_poly.pdbx_strand_id
1 'polypeptide(L)'
;MRKPLLILIMAFLMLSAFMACRKKTTGCHDSAATNYEPNTDESCSSCCIIPKPKGALLIWTNMDDMFGWGFGSFYLNIDNGGLKLLNRYYVTPPVNCVNQIGGYYYLDEGDHFCQIYGYDGTTLLQQGTLTVKGNQCNMMQLHPMGARGVAWLR
;
A
#
# COMPACT_ATOMS: atom_id res chain seq x y z
N MET A 1 -41.74 -9.52 -59.59
CA MET A 1 -40.35 -9.87 -59.20
C MET A 1 -39.90 -9.05 -57.96
N ARG A 2 -40.61 -9.13 -56.81
CA ARG A 2 -40.34 -8.27 -55.63
C ARG A 2 -39.75 -9.00 -54.40
N LYS A 3 -39.74 -10.34 -54.40
CA LYS A 3 -39.29 -11.15 -53.26
C LYS A 3 -37.76 -11.14 -52.99
N PRO A 4 -36.85 -11.10 -53.99
CA PRO A 4 -35.41 -11.19 -53.69
C PRO A 4 -34.85 -9.90 -53.07
N LEU A 5 -35.40 -8.74 -53.42
CA LEU A 5 -34.97 -7.44 -52.87
C LEU A 5 -35.29 -7.31 -51.38
N LEU A 6 -36.44 -7.85 -50.95
CA LEU A 6 -36.91 -7.77 -49.56
C LEU A 6 -36.05 -8.64 -48.62
N ILE A 7 -35.58 -9.78 -49.11
CA ILE A 7 -34.66 -10.67 -48.37
C ILE A 7 -33.29 -10.02 -48.20
N LEU A 8 -32.78 -9.36 -49.25
CA LEU A 8 -31.48 -8.67 -49.19
C LEU A 8 -31.48 -7.50 -48.19
N ILE A 9 -32.57 -6.73 -48.15
CA ILE A 9 -32.75 -5.61 -47.22
C ILE A 9 -32.84 -6.11 -45.77
N MET A 10 -33.56 -7.21 -45.51
CA MET A 10 -33.62 -7.82 -44.18
C MET A 10 -32.26 -8.37 -43.73
N ALA A 11 -31.50 -9.01 -44.64
CA ALA A 11 -30.16 -9.49 -44.32
C ALA A 11 -29.21 -8.31 -43.98
N PHE A 12 -29.29 -7.21 -44.73
CA PHE A 12 -28.49 -6.01 -44.47
C PHE A 12 -28.87 -5.31 -43.15
N LEU A 13 -30.16 -5.26 -42.81
CA LEU A 13 -30.65 -4.74 -41.52
C LEU A 13 -30.23 -5.62 -40.33
N MET A 14 -30.20 -6.94 -40.50
CA MET A 14 -29.71 -7.85 -39.46
C MET A 14 -28.19 -7.71 -39.27
N LEU A 15 -27.42 -7.58 -40.34
CA LEU A 15 -25.95 -7.37 -40.28
C LEU A 15 -25.56 -6.02 -39.68
N SER A 16 -26.33 -4.96 -39.93
CA SER A 16 -26.05 -3.63 -39.37
C SER A 16 -26.43 -3.49 -37.89
N ALA A 17 -27.36 -4.32 -37.39
CA ALA A 17 -27.70 -4.37 -35.96
C ALA A 17 -26.58 -4.95 -35.09
N PHE A 18 -25.70 -5.81 -35.64
CA PHE A 18 -24.56 -6.36 -34.89
C PHE A 18 -23.40 -5.36 -34.69
N MET A 19 -23.38 -4.25 -35.43
CA MET A 19 -22.39 -3.18 -35.25
C MET A 19 -22.86 -2.07 -34.31
N ALA A 20 -24.04 -2.20 -33.68
CA ALA A 20 -24.54 -1.23 -32.73
C ALA A 20 -23.72 -1.27 -31.42
N CYS A 21 -22.74 -0.36 -31.34
CA CYS A 21 -22.11 0.16 -30.14
C CYS A 21 -21.92 -0.82 -28.98
N ARG A 22 -20.82 -1.60 -29.00
CA ARG A 22 -20.30 -2.15 -27.75
C ARG A 22 -19.93 -0.98 -26.85
N LYS A 23 -20.72 -0.75 -25.80
CA LYS A 23 -20.37 0.20 -24.74
C LYS A 23 -19.08 -0.30 -24.13
N LYS A 24 -18.04 0.55 -24.11
CA LYS A 24 -16.78 0.23 -23.45
C LYS A 24 -17.11 -0.17 -22.02
N THR A 25 -16.85 -1.43 -21.70
CA THR A 25 -17.11 -1.97 -20.36
C THR A 25 -16.07 -1.42 -19.41
N THR A 26 -16.50 -1.07 -18.20
CA THR A 26 -15.64 -0.50 -17.16
C THR A 26 -15.28 -1.61 -16.17
N GLY A 27 -13.99 -1.90 -15.99
CA GLY A 27 -13.52 -2.93 -15.06
C GLY A 27 -12.30 -3.69 -15.57
N CYS A 28 -11.90 -4.72 -14.84
CA CYS A 28 -10.82 -5.63 -15.22
C CYS A 28 -11.34 -7.08 -15.22
N HIS A 29 -10.90 -7.91 -16.16
CA HIS A 29 -11.27 -9.33 -16.20
C HIS A 29 -10.40 -10.23 -15.28
N ASP A 30 -9.41 -9.65 -14.61
CA ASP A 30 -8.60 -10.34 -13.60
C ASP A 30 -9.35 -10.39 -12.26
N SER A 31 -9.67 -11.61 -11.81
CA SER A 31 -10.33 -11.88 -10.54
C SER A 31 -9.57 -11.39 -9.30
N ALA A 32 -8.26 -11.14 -9.42
CA ALA A 32 -7.45 -10.58 -8.34
C ALA A 32 -7.58 -9.05 -8.24
N ALA A 33 -8.19 -8.36 -9.22
CA ALA A 33 -8.31 -6.92 -9.24
C ALA A 33 -9.45 -6.41 -8.33
N THR A 34 -9.23 -5.28 -7.66
CA THR A 34 -10.29 -4.60 -6.87
C THR A 34 -11.43 -4.06 -7.73
N ASN A 35 -11.19 -3.86 -9.03
CA ASN A 35 -12.18 -3.47 -10.02
C ASN A 35 -12.57 -4.62 -10.96
N TYR A 36 -12.55 -5.87 -10.47
CA TYR A 36 -12.98 -7.03 -11.24
C TYR A 36 -14.43 -6.88 -11.74
N GLU A 37 -14.65 -7.09 -13.04
CA GLU A 37 -15.96 -7.17 -13.66
C GLU A 37 -15.98 -8.35 -14.66
N PRO A 38 -16.83 -9.37 -14.43
CA PRO A 38 -16.85 -10.57 -15.27
C PRO A 38 -17.24 -10.28 -16.72
N ASN A 39 -17.97 -9.19 -16.98
CA ASN A 39 -18.46 -8.84 -18.30
C ASN A 39 -17.59 -7.82 -19.05
N THR A 40 -16.39 -7.50 -18.55
CA THR A 40 -15.47 -6.58 -19.24
C THR A 40 -14.87 -7.20 -20.51
N ASP A 41 -14.81 -6.43 -21.59
CA ASP A 41 -14.00 -6.73 -22.76
C ASP A 41 -12.49 -6.67 -22.41
N GLU A 42 -11.68 -7.49 -23.07
CA GLU A 42 -10.20 -7.51 -22.90
C GLU A 42 -9.52 -6.20 -23.35
N SER A 43 -10.28 -5.12 -23.54
CA SER A 43 -9.85 -3.86 -24.15
C SER A 43 -8.83 -3.09 -23.32
N CYS A 44 -8.52 -3.53 -22.10
CA CYS A 44 -7.61 -2.83 -21.21
C CYS A 44 -6.92 -3.77 -20.19
N SER A 45 -5.83 -4.40 -20.61
CA SER A 45 -4.95 -5.21 -19.75
C SER A 45 -4.24 -4.39 -18.66
N SER A 46 -4.18 -3.06 -18.78
CA SER A 46 -3.44 -2.17 -17.88
C SER A 46 -4.29 -1.39 -16.88
N CYS A 47 -5.61 -1.59 -16.83
CA CYS A 47 -6.50 -0.90 -15.86
C CYS A 47 -6.91 -1.77 -14.68
N CYS A 48 -6.30 -2.95 -14.55
CA CYS A 48 -6.48 -3.80 -13.38
C CYS A 48 -5.82 -3.16 -12.16
N ILE A 49 -6.62 -2.87 -11.14
CA ILE A 49 -6.12 -2.37 -9.86
C ILE A 49 -5.90 -3.59 -8.97
N ILE A 50 -4.73 -4.21 -9.13
CA ILE A 50 -4.33 -5.37 -8.31
C ILE A 50 -3.93 -4.86 -6.91
N PRO A 51 -4.64 -5.28 -5.84
CA PRO A 51 -4.25 -4.95 -4.48
C PRO A 51 -2.91 -5.59 -4.18
N LYS A 52 -1.99 -4.80 -3.63
CA LYS A 52 -0.68 -5.30 -3.25
C LYS A 52 -0.80 -6.21 -2.03
N PRO A 53 0.05 -7.25 -1.90
CA PRO A 53 0.10 -8.04 -0.68
C PRO A 53 0.49 -7.14 0.49
N LYS A 54 -0.04 -7.41 1.68
CA LYS A 54 0.27 -6.64 2.88
C LYS A 54 1.36 -7.30 3.72
N GLY A 55 2.25 -6.50 4.30
CA GLY A 55 3.28 -6.92 5.24
C GLY A 55 3.02 -6.38 6.64
N ALA A 56 3.44 -7.12 7.66
CA ALA A 56 3.52 -6.61 9.02
C ALA A 56 4.80 -5.76 9.14
N LEU A 57 4.69 -4.60 9.79
CA LEU A 57 5.83 -3.73 10.10
C LEU A 57 5.87 -3.48 11.60
N LEU A 58 6.97 -3.84 12.24
CA LEU A 58 7.29 -3.48 13.62
C LEU A 58 8.42 -2.46 13.63
N ILE A 59 8.08 -1.23 14.00
CA ILE A 59 9.05 -0.17 14.29
C ILE A 59 9.31 -0.20 15.80
N TRP A 60 10.57 -0.34 16.20
CA TRP A 60 10.94 -0.48 17.60
C TRP A 60 12.21 0.30 17.93
N THR A 61 12.50 0.47 19.21
CA THR A 61 13.74 1.08 19.70
C THR A 61 14.18 0.35 20.96
N ASN A 62 15.44 0.46 21.33
CA ASN A 62 15.92 -0.08 22.60
C ASN A 62 15.89 0.98 23.71
N MET A 63 16.19 0.56 24.94
CA MET A 63 16.20 1.46 26.10
C MET A 63 17.18 2.62 25.93
N ASP A 64 18.42 2.32 25.54
CA ASP A 64 19.50 3.30 25.44
C ASP A 64 19.20 4.36 24.37
N ASP A 65 18.69 3.92 23.22
CA ASP A 65 18.26 4.78 22.12
C ASP A 65 17.09 5.66 22.57
N MET A 66 16.06 5.09 23.21
CA MET A 66 14.86 5.85 23.60
C MET A 66 15.16 6.96 24.61
N PHE A 67 16.07 6.71 25.54
CA PHE A 67 16.57 7.75 26.45
C PHE A 67 17.61 8.66 25.80
N GLY A 68 18.34 8.19 24.79
CA GLY A 68 19.25 8.99 23.98
C GLY A 68 18.57 10.14 23.22
N TRP A 69 17.27 10.02 22.93
CA TRP A 69 16.46 11.13 22.40
C TRP A 69 16.09 12.18 23.47
N GLY A 70 16.19 11.87 24.77
CA GLY A 70 15.86 12.77 25.86
C GLY A 70 14.36 12.89 26.19
N PHE A 71 13.48 12.18 25.47
CA PHE A 71 12.03 12.31 25.61
C PHE A 71 11.31 11.06 26.12
N GLY A 72 11.96 9.89 26.12
CA GLY A 72 11.35 8.62 26.56
C GLY A 72 10.15 8.16 25.73
N SER A 73 9.78 8.91 24.70
CA SER A 73 8.68 8.64 23.77
C SER A 73 8.74 9.58 22.57
N PHE A 74 8.14 9.18 21.45
CA PHE A 74 8.04 9.96 20.22
C PHE A 74 6.82 9.51 19.41
N TYR A 75 6.40 10.31 18.42
CA TYR A 75 5.31 9.94 17.52
C TYR A 75 5.84 9.50 16.15
N LEU A 76 5.12 8.58 15.53
CA LEU A 76 5.38 8.08 14.19
C LEU A 76 4.20 8.43 13.28
N ASN A 77 4.48 8.98 12.11
CA ASN A 77 3.52 9.16 11.02
C ASN A 77 4.02 8.37 9.81
N ILE A 78 3.18 7.50 9.26
CA ILE A 78 3.50 6.74 8.05
C ILE A 78 2.45 7.08 7.00
N ASP A 79 2.88 7.53 5.83
CA ASP A 79 2.05 7.93 4.70
C ASP A 79 0.91 8.90 5.05
N ASN A 80 1.15 9.79 6.02
CA ASN A 80 0.14 10.71 6.53
C ASN A 80 -1.09 10.02 7.16
N GLY A 81 -0.95 8.77 7.60
CA GLY A 81 -1.99 8.00 8.30
C GLY A 81 -2.27 8.46 9.73
N GLY A 82 -1.55 9.48 10.21
CA GLY A 82 -1.72 10.08 11.53
C GLY A 82 -0.61 9.70 12.52
N LEU A 83 -0.45 10.52 13.55
CA LEU A 83 0.56 10.34 14.59
C LEU A 83 0.20 9.18 15.51
N LYS A 84 1.13 8.23 15.66
CA LYS A 84 1.04 7.14 16.63
C LYS A 84 2.17 7.25 17.66
N LEU A 85 1.81 7.28 18.93
CA LEU A 85 2.78 7.34 20.03
C LEU A 85 3.54 6.02 20.16
N LEU A 86 4.85 6.10 20.23
CA LEU A 86 5.75 5.04 20.67
C LEU A 86 6.36 5.47 22.00
N ASN A 87 5.98 4.79 23.07
CA ASN A 87 6.37 5.11 24.45
C ASN A 87 6.91 3.90 25.23
N ARG A 88 7.27 2.83 24.51
CA ARG A 88 7.88 1.63 25.10
C ARG A 88 9.06 1.19 24.24
N TYR A 89 9.91 0.40 24.86
CA TYR A 89 11.19 -0.02 24.30
C TYR A 89 11.42 -1.50 24.51
N TYR A 90 12.34 -2.04 23.72
CA TYR A 90 12.85 -3.39 23.86
C TYR A 90 14.16 -3.39 24.64
N VAL A 91 14.27 -4.28 25.63
CA VAL A 91 15.56 -4.58 26.27
C VAL A 91 16.40 -5.47 25.35
N THR A 92 15.76 -6.39 24.65
CA THR A 92 16.39 -7.30 23.67
C THR A 92 15.68 -7.18 22.32
N PRO A 93 16.40 -7.19 21.18
CA PRO A 93 15.78 -7.09 19.87
C PRO A 93 14.65 -8.12 19.67
N PRO A 94 13.48 -7.71 19.14
CA PRO A 94 12.42 -8.65 18.80
C PRO A 94 12.85 -9.57 17.67
N VAL A 95 12.44 -10.84 17.74
CA VAL A 95 12.71 -11.85 16.71
C VAL A 95 11.59 -11.97 15.67
N ASN A 96 10.45 -11.33 15.94
CA ASN A 96 9.26 -11.35 15.10
C ASN A 96 8.38 -10.12 15.37
N CYS A 97 7.32 -9.95 14.57
CA CYS A 97 6.37 -8.85 14.69
C CYS A 97 5.21 -9.18 15.67
N VAL A 98 5.41 -10.08 16.64
CA VAL A 98 4.33 -10.60 17.50
C VAL A 98 4.24 -9.88 18.84
N ASN A 99 5.19 -8.99 19.13
CA ASN A 99 5.24 -8.25 20.38
C ASN A 99 5.05 -6.76 20.04
N GLN A 100 3.90 -6.18 20.40
CA GLN A 100 3.45 -4.85 19.94
C GLN A 100 3.96 -3.71 20.83
N ILE A 101 5.12 -3.92 21.48
CA ILE A 101 5.72 -2.92 22.36
C ILE A 101 6.23 -1.72 21.53
N GLY A 102 6.52 -1.92 20.25
CA GLY A 102 6.81 -0.86 19.28
C GLY A 102 5.58 -0.39 18.48
N GLY A 103 5.81 0.48 17.51
CA GLY A 103 4.80 0.85 16.52
C GLY A 103 4.53 -0.31 15.57
N TYR A 104 3.33 -0.91 15.66
CA TYR A 104 2.89 -1.99 14.78
C TYR A 104 1.97 -1.47 13.66
N TYR A 105 2.27 -1.86 12.43
CA TYR A 105 1.54 -1.46 11.23
C TYR A 105 1.31 -2.66 10.31
N TYR A 106 0.24 -2.59 9.53
CA TYR A 106 -0.05 -3.55 8.48
C TYR A 106 -0.24 -2.75 7.18
N LEU A 107 0.78 -2.75 6.34
CA LEU A 107 0.92 -1.85 5.19
C LEU A 107 0.97 -2.68 3.91
N ASP A 108 0.54 -2.08 2.80
CA ASP A 108 0.72 -2.67 1.48
C ASP A 108 2.20 -2.86 1.16
N GLU A 109 2.55 -3.75 0.24
CA GLU A 109 3.94 -3.90 -0.19
C GLU A 109 4.44 -2.66 -0.93
N GLY A 110 5.68 -2.27 -0.63
CA GLY A 110 6.38 -1.18 -1.30
C GLY A 110 7.03 -0.20 -0.35
N ASP A 111 7.34 0.97 -0.87
CA ASP A 111 8.02 2.03 -0.15
C ASP A 111 7.00 2.97 0.53
N HIS A 112 7.22 3.23 1.82
CA HIS A 112 6.39 4.07 2.66
C HIS A 112 7.22 5.19 3.26
N PHE A 113 6.64 6.39 3.30
CA PHE A 113 7.31 7.54 3.88
C PHE A 113 7.01 7.61 5.38
N CYS A 114 8.05 7.57 6.19
CA CYS A 114 7.96 7.59 7.65
C CYS A 114 8.55 8.89 8.20
N GLN A 115 7.83 9.50 9.14
CA GLN A 115 8.24 10.68 9.87
C GLN A 115 8.16 10.39 11.37
N ILE A 116 9.16 10.88 12.10
CA ILE A 116 9.30 10.73 13.54
C ILE A 116 9.23 12.13 14.14
N TYR A 117 8.32 12.32 15.08
CA TYR A 117 8.11 13.59 15.79
C TYR A 117 8.42 13.44 17.26
N GLY A 118 8.83 14.53 17.90
CA GLY A 118 9.01 14.60 19.34
C GLY A 118 7.70 14.38 20.09
N TYR A 119 7.77 14.23 21.41
CA TYR A 119 6.59 14.04 22.26
C TYR A 119 5.58 15.21 22.20
N ASP A 120 5.98 16.39 21.70
CA ASP A 120 5.06 17.49 21.42
C ASP A 120 4.16 17.24 20.20
N GLY A 121 4.44 16.19 19.40
CA GLY A 121 3.74 15.86 18.17
C GLY A 121 3.94 16.87 17.04
N THR A 122 4.83 17.85 17.19
CA THR A 122 5.00 18.96 16.23
C THR A 122 6.45 19.11 15.79
N THR A 123 7.43 18.81 16.64
CA THR A 123 8.84 18.86 16.28
C THR A 123 9.21 17.64 15.46
N LEU A 124 9.53 17.83 14.17
CA LEU A 124 10.05 16.76 13.32
C LEU A 124 11.47 16.41 13.77
N LEU A 125 11.64 15.19 14.28
CA LEU A 125 12.94 14.66 14.70
C LEU A 125 13.66 13.99 13.54
N GLN A 126 12.97 13.21 12.71
CA GLN A 126 13.57 12.46 11.61
C GLN A 126 12.52 12.09 10.55
N GLN A 127 12.94 11.83 9.31
CA GLN A 127 12.09 11.24 8.28
C GLN A 127 12.90 10.40 7.28
N GLY A 128 12.22 9.58 6.48
CA GLY A 128 12.81 8.82 5.38
C GLY A 128 11.89 7.70 4.88
N THR A 129 12.39 6.87 3.97
CA THR A 129 11.62 5.79 3.35
C THR A 129 11.91 4.45 4.02
N LEU A 130 10.86 3.66 4.23
CA LEU A 130 10.96 2.25 4.63
C LEU A 130 10.27 1.38 3.58
N THR A 131 10.87 0.21 3.29
CA THR A 131 10.30 -0.75 2.34
C THR A 131 9.62 -1.89 3.11
N VAL A 132 8.34 -2.12 2.82
CA VAL A 132 7.55 -3.23 3.35
C VAL A 132 7.49 -4.33 2.29
N LYS A 133 7.91 -5.54 2.65
CA LYS A 133 7.68 -6.75 1.87
C LYS A 133 6.37 -7.40 2.28
N GLY A 134 5.54 -7.74 1.30
CA GLY A 134 4.26 -8.41 1.52
C GLY A 134 4.44 -9.80 2.12
N ASN A 135 3.44 -10.25 2.89
CA ASN A 135 3.41 -11.56 3.56
C ASN A 135 4.62 -11.84 4.48
N GLN A 136 5.33 -10.80 4.92
CA GLN A 136 6.51 -10.90 5.77
C GLN A 136 6.41 -10.00 7.00
N CYS A 137 7.23 -10.32 7.99
CA CYS A 137 7.50 -9.43 9.11
C CYS A 137 8.69 -8.52 8.75
N ASN A 138 8.42 -7.23 8.68
CA ASN A 138 9.39 -6.17 8.44
C ASN A 138 9.72 -5.54 9.79
N MET A 139 10.99 -5.51 10.17
CA MET A 139 11.40 -4.94 11.46
C MET A 139 12.37 -3.78 11.23
N MET A 140 12.08 -2.65 11.87
CA MET A 140 12.89 -1.44 11.80
C MET A 140 13.25 -0.98 13.21
N GLN A 141 14.54 -0.90 13.50
CA GLN A 141 15.02 -0.28 14.74
C GLN A 141 15.24 1.21 14.53
N LEU A 142 14.81 2.02 15.49
CA LEU A 142 15.02 3.45 15.54
C LEU A 142 16.15 3.80 16.50
N HIS A 143 17.00 4.74 16.07
CA HIS A 143 18.15 5.24 16.79
C HIS A 143 18.17 6.77 16.77
N PRO A 144 18.66 7.44 17.84
CA PRO A 144 18.80 8.89 17.88
C PRO A 144 19.76 9.42 16.82
N MET A 145 19.49 10.66 16.37
CA MET A 145 20.36 11.35 15.43
C MET A 145 21.80 11.44 15.95
N GLY A 146 22.76 10.98 15.15
CA GLY A 146 24.19 11.00 15.50
C GLY A 146 24.71 9.72 16.18
N ALA A 147 23.87 8.71 16.40
CA ALA A 147 24.34 7.38 16.78
C ALA A 147 25.24 6.81 15.66
N ARG A 148 26.50 6.50 15.99
CA ARG A 148 27.52 6.09 15.02
C ARG A 148 27.11 4.82 14.28
N GLY A 149 27.00 4.89 12.94
CA GLY A 149 27.13 3.74 12.05
C GLY A 149 25.86 2.98 11.66
N VAL A 150 24.66 3.50 11.92
CA VAL A 150 23.43 2.80 11.51
C VAL A 150 22.91 3.38 10.18
N ALA A 151 22.84 2.52 9.16
CA ALA A 151 22.30 2.86 7.87
C ALA A 151 20.81 3.22 8.01
N TRP A 152 20.49 4.40 7.47
CA TRP A 152 19.22 5.10 7.62
C TRP A 152 18.05 4.41 6.91
N LEU A 153 16.84 4.92 7.22
CA LEU A 153 15.76 5.00 6.23
C LEU A 153 16.36 5.46 4.90
N ARG A 154 16.12 4.73 3.81
CA ARG A 154 16.68 5.10 2.51
C ARG A 154 15.95 6.29 1.90
#